data_AF-A0A7Y9U8B6-F1
#
_entry.id   AF-A0A7Y9U8B6-F1
#
_cell.length_a   1.000
_cell.length_b   1.000
_cell.length_c   1.000
_cell.angle_alpha   90.00
_cell.angle_beta   90.00
_cell.angle_gamma   90.00
#
_symmetry.space_group_name_H-M   'P 1'
#
loop_
_entity.id
_entity.type
_entity.pdbx_description
1 polymer ?
#
loop_
_entity_poly.entity_id
_entity_poly.type
_entity_poly.pdbx_seq_one_letter_code
_entity_poly.pdbx_strand_id
1 'polypeptide(L)'
;MSDLVHCIYASTATRDLSADELLALLARARVCNAALGVTGMLLHDRGNFFQVLEGPEAVVARLYAHIATDPRHHRVVEIIHEPIARRSFSAWTMGFARLDEADRAQIPGLNDFFGAGHALNQIDGGRARKLLEAFSAGRWHRRVQVSDAPV
;
A
#
# COMPACT_ATOMS: atom_id res chain seq x y z
N MET A 1 -16.69 16.03 -13.60
CA MET A 1 -16.58 15.56 -12.19
C MET A 1 -15.33 14.71 -12.13
N SER A 2 -14.49 14.87 -11.11
CA SER A 2 -13.29 14.04 -10.97
C SER A 2 -13.69 12.65 -10.48
N ASP A 3 -13.59 11.62 -11.33
CA ASP A 3 -13.75 10.20 -10.95
C ASP A 3 -12.52 9.68 -10.19
N LEU A 4 -11.89 10.54 -9.38
CA LEU A 4 -10.70 10.18 -8.62
C LEU A 4 -11.12 9.44 -7.35
N VAL A 5 -10.62 8.23 -7.18
CA VAL A 5 -10.87 7.40 -6.00
C VAL A 5 -9.58 6.94 -5.39
N HIS A 6 -9.68 6.43 -4.17
CA HIS A 6 -8.70 5.48 -3.66
C HIS A 6 -9.34 4.14 -3.32
N CYS A 7 -8.55 3.09 -3.51
CA CYS A 7 -8.85 1.75 -3.04
C CYS A 7 -7.73 1.34 -2.08
N ILE A 8 -8.12 0.91 -0.88
CA ILE A 8 -7.22 0.39 0.14
C ILE A 8 -7.60 -1.06 0.38
N TYR A 9 -6.62 -1.94 0.26
CA TYR A 9 -6.82 -3.36 0.52
C TYR A 9 -5.66 -3.96 1.30
N ALA A 10 -5.92 -5.10 1.93
CA ALA A 10 -4.89 -5.94 2.54
C ALA A 10 -4.98 -7.37 2.03
N SER A 11 -3.86 -8.08 2.08
CA SER A 11 -3.76 -9.49 1.67
C SER A 11 -2.61 -10.19 2.38
N THR A 12 -2.51 -11.50 2.21
CA THR A 12 -1.43 -12.33 2.78
C THR A 12 -0.64 -12.97 1.65
N ALA A 13 0.68 -12.78 1.64
CA ALA A 13 1.58 -13.43 0.70
C ALA A 13 1.43 -14.96 0.77
N THR A 14 1.50 -15.64 -0.37
CA THR A 14 1.40 -17.11 -0.42
C THR A 14 2.67 -17.80 0.09
N ARG A 15 3.79 -17.07 0.13
CA ARG A 15 5.06 -17.47 0.73
C ARG A 15 5.82 -16.23 1.19
N ASP A 16 6.87 -16.43 1.96
CA ASP A 16 7.82 -15.36 2.25
C ASP A 16 8.52 -14.91 0.96
N LEU A 17 8.47 -13.60 0.73
CA LEU A 17 9.22 -12.95 -0.34
C LEU A 17 10.57 -12.47 0.20
N SER A 18 11.62 -12.81 -0.52
CA SER A 18 12.95 -12.23 -0.29
C SER A 18 12.93 -10.71 -0.59
N ALA A 19 13.97 -10.00 -0.12
CA ALA A 19 14.11 -8.58 -0.39
C ALA A 19 14.14 -8.29 -1.90
N ASP A 20 14.85 -9.11 -2.68
CA ASP A 20 14.99 -8.93 -4.14
C ASP A 20 13.67 -9.18 -4.88
N GLU A 21 12.90 -10.17 -4.46
CA GLU A 21 11.58 -10.44 -5.05
C GLU A 21 10.59 -9.31 -4.77
N LEU A 22 10.67 -8.71 -3.58
CA LEU A 22 9.85 -7.56 -3.22
C LEU A 22 10.27 -6.32 -4.01
N LEU A 23 11.56 -6.10 -4.21
CA LEU A 23 12.07 -5.03 -5.08
C LEU A 23 11.64 -5.23 -6.54
N ALA A 24 11.67 -6.46 -7.05
CA ALA A 24 11.20 -6.78 -8.41
C ALA A 24 9.69 -6.54 -8.56
N LEU A 25 8.90 -6.95 -7.55
CA LEU A 25 7.46 -6.66 -7.49
C LEU A 25 7.19 -5.16 -7.57
N LEU A 26 7.94 -4.36 -6.80
CA LEU A 26 7.83 -2.91 -6.76
C LEU A 26 8.21 -2.25 -8.07
N ALA A 27 9.31 -2.66 -8.68
CA ALA A 27 9.74 -2.14 -9.98
C ALA A 27 8.65 -2.36 -11.03
N ARG A 28 8.05 -3.56 -11.06
CA ARG A 28 6.95 -3.87 -11.97
C ARG A 28 5.70 -3.05 -11.66
N ALA A 29 5.32 -2.94 -10.38
CA ALA A 29 4.17 -2.16 -9.95
C ALA A 29 4.33 -0.68 -10.34
N ARG A 30 5.51 -0.08 -10.16
CA ARG A 30 5.79 1.31 -10.57
C ARG A 30 5.60 1.52 -12.06
N VAL A 31 6.17 0.65 -12.91
CA VAL A 31 6.03 0.77 -14.37
C VAL A 31 4.56 0.65 -14.79
N CYS A 32 3.85 -0.36 -14.29
CA CYS A 32 2.43 -0.56 -14.63
C CYS A 32 1.58 0.61 -14.15
N ASN A 33 1.80 1.08 -12.92
CA ASN A 33 1.00 2.17 -12.35
C ASN A 33 1.27 3.51 -13.04
N ALA A 34 2.52 3.81 -13.40
CA ALA A 34 2.85 5.00 -14.18
C ALA A 34 2.09 5.02 -15.51
N ALA A 35 2.09 3.89 -16.23
CA ALA A 35 1.39 3.77 -17.51
C ALA A 35 -0.13 3.93 -17.38
N LEU A 36 -0.70 3.61 -16.22
CA LEU A 36 -2.12 3.73 -15.91
C LEU A 36 -2.50 5.05 -15.22
N GLY A 37 -1.53 5.93 -14.92
CA GLY A 37 -1.76 7.12 -14.13
C GLY A 37 -2.25 6.83 -12.70
N VAL A 38 -1.82 5.71 -12.13
CA VAL A 38 -2.12 5.30 -10.75
C VAL A 38 -0.96 5.69 -9.84
N THR A 39 -1.29 6.20 -8.65
CA THR A 39 -0.33 6.49 -7.57
C THR A 39 -0.68 5.68 -6.34
N GLY A 40 0.19 5.68 -5.32
CA GLY A 40 -0.15 5.04 -4.07
C GLY A 40 1.04 4.55 -3.26
N MET A 41 0.78 3.58 -2.39
CA MET A 41 1.79 2.94 -1.55
C MET A 41 1.54 1.45 -1.38
N LEU A 42 2.62 0.69 -1.20
CA LEU A 42 2.62 -0.71 -0.80
C LEU A 42 3.42 -0.84 0.50
N LEU A 43 2.80 -1.48 1.49
CA LEU A 43 3.41 -1.84 2.76
C LEU A 43 3.48 -3.36 2.85
N HIS A 44 4.63 -3.88 3.28
CA HIS A 44 4.80 -5.30 3.56
C HIS A 44 5.30 -5.53 4.98
N ASP A 45 4.57 -6.35 5.74
CA ASP A 45 4.93 -6.77 7.11
C ASP A 45 4.55 -8.24 7.36
N ARG A 46 5.52 -9.03 7.81
CA ARG A 46 5.35 -10.46 8.18
C ARG A 46 4.49 -11.27 7.20
N GLY A 47 4.78 -11.16 5.90
CA GLY A 47 4.05 -11.89 4.87
C GLY A 47 2.65 -11.35 4.59
N ASN A 48 2.31 -10.14 5.02
CA ASN A 48 1.07 -9.47 4.66
C ASN A 48 1.35 -8.19 3.87
N PHE A 49 0.44 -7.87 2.95
CA PHE A 49 0.45 -6.64 2.19
C PHE A 49 -0.66 -5.71 2.64
N PHE A 50 -0.39 -4.42 2.58
CA PHE A 50 -1.38 -3.36 2.65
C PHE A 50 -1.06 -2.39 1.52
N GLN A 51 -2.00 -2.18 0.59
CA GLN A 51 -1.76 -1.34 -0.57
C GLN A 51 -2.86 -0.29 -0.70
N VAL A 52 -2.44 0.92 -1.08
CA VAL A 52 -3.30 2.02 -1.47
C VAL A 52 -3.09 2.27 -2.96
N LEU A 53 -4.18 2.35 -3.71
CA LEU A 53 -4.21 2.70 -5.12
C LEU A 53 -5.05 3.96 -5.29
N GLU A 54 -4.53 4.98 -5.95
CA GLU A 54 -5.25 6.24 -6.23
C GLU A 54 -5.27 6.49 -7.73
N GLY A 55 -6.42 6.83 -8.29
CA GLY A 55 -6.57 7.05 -9.73
C GLY A 55 -8.02 7.12 -10.18
N PRO A 56 -8.26 7.17 -11.49
CA PRO A 56 -9.63 7.13 -12.03
C PRO A 56 -10.34 5.82 -11.62
N GLU A 57 -11.60 5.91 -11.21
CA GLU A 57 -12.45 4.79 -10.74
C GLU A 57 -12.30 3.53 -11.59
N ALA A 58 -12.59 3.63 -12.90
CA ALA A 58 -12.53 2.50 -13.81
C ALA A 58 -11.12 1.89 -13.94
N VAL A 59 -10.07 2.70 -13.76
CA VAL A 59 -8.68 2.23 -13.81
C VAL A 59 -8.32 1.50 -12.51
N VAL A 60 -8.66 2.09 -11.36
CA VAL A 60 -8.41 1.51 -10.04
C VAL A 60 -9.18 0.20 -9.87
N ALA A 61 -10.47 0.16 -10.22
CA ALA A 61 -11.29 -1.04 -10.14
C ALA A 61 -10.73 -2.19 -10.98
N ARG A 62 -10.30 -1.92 -12.22
CA ARG A 62 -9.68 -2.93 -13.09
C ARG A 62 -8.33 -3.42 -12.56
N LEU A 63 -7.50 -2.49 -12.08
CA LEU A 63 -6.19 -2.83 -11.51
C LEU A 63 -6.36 -3.67 -10.23
N TYR A 64 -7.27 -3.27 -9.35
CA TYR A 64 -7.59 -4.02 -8.14
C TYR A 64 -8.11 -5.42 -8.46
N ALA A 65 -9.04 -5.56 -9.41
CA ALA A 65 -9.54 -6.87 -9.84
C ALA A 65 -8.41 -7.79 -10.37
N HIS A 66 -7.47 -7.24 -11.15
CA HIS A 66 -6.31 -7.99 -11.60
C HIS A 66 -5.41 -8.43 -10.43
N ILE A 67 -5.09 -7.49 -9.53
CA ILE A 67 -4.30 -7.75 -8.33
C ILE A 67 -4.98 -8.78 -7.43
N ALA A 68 -6.29 -8.73 -7.25
CA ALA A 68 -7.04 -9.66 -6.40
C ALA A 68 -6.90 -11.14 -6.84
N THR A 69 -6.58 -11.38 -8.12
CA THR A 69 -6.36 -12.72 -8.69
C THR A 69 -4.89 -13.14 -8.74
N ASP A 70 -3.96 -12.30 -8.25
CA ASP A 70 -2.54 -12.57 -8.32
C ASP A 70 -2.12 -13.76 -7.43
N PRO A 71 -1.41 -14.78 -7.95
CA PRO A 71 -1.07 -15.99 -7.17
C PRO A 71 -0.01 -15.74 -6.09
N ARG A 72 0.63 -14.56 -6.06
CA ARG A 72 1.62 -14.20 -5.03
C ARG A 72 0.99 -13.88 -3.69
N HIS A 73 -0.32 -13.68 -3.62
CA HIS A 73 -1.05 -13.46 -2.37
C HIS A 73 -2.42 -14.13 -2.37
N HIS A 74 -3.05 -14.15 -1.21
CA HIS A 74 -4.39 -14.69 -0.98
C HIS A 74 -5.06 -13.90 0.14
N ARG A 75 -6.34 -14.22 0.43
CA ARG A 75 -7.16 -13.50 1.43
C ARG A 75 -7.17 -11.99 1.21
N VAL A 76 -7.40 -11.59 -0.04
CA VAL A 76 -7.50 -10.18 -0.43
C VAL A 76 -8.81 -9.62 0.12
N VAL A 77 -8.70 -8.54 0.90
CA VAL A 77 -9.83 -7.86 1.53
C VAL A 77 -9.77 -6.38 1.16
N GLU A 78 -10.79 -5.90 0.47
CA GLU A 78 -11.01 -4.46 0.27
C GLU A 78 -11.44 -3.84 1.60
N ILE A 79 -10.70 -2.84 2.06
CA ILE A 79 -10.93 -2.17 3.34
C ILE A 79 -11.69 -0.87 3.13
N ILE A 80 -11.25 -0.07 2.15
CA ILE A 80 -11.88 1.21 1.77
C ILE A 80 -11.87 1.32 0.26
N HIS A 81 -12.99 1.77 -0.30
CA HIS A 81 -13.09 2.22 -1.67
C HIS A 81 -14.00 3.45 -1.70
N GLU A 82 -13.42 4.63 -1.91
CA GLU A 82 -14.20 5.87 -1.88
C GLU A 82 -13.62 6.98 -2.78
N PRO A 83 -14.45 7.95 -3.18
CA PRO A 83 -14.01 9.14 -3.89
C PRO A 83 -13.07 10.00 -3.04
N ILE A 84 -12.05 10.58 -3.67
CA ILE A 84 -11.11 11.50 -3.04
C ILE A 84 -11.02 12.81 -3.82
N ALA A 85 -10.89 13.93 -3.10
CA ALA A 85 -10.75 15.25 -3.74
C ALA A 85 -9.35 15.47 -4.34
N ARG A 86 -8.33 14.83 -3.77
CA ARG A 86 -6.93 14.90 -4.21
C ARG A 86 -6.18 13.62 -3.84
N ARG A 87 -5.14 13.30 -4.61
CA ARG A 87 -4.21 12.20 -4.31
C ARG A 87 -3.44 12.51 -3.03
N SER A 88 -3.41 11.56 -2.10
CA SER A 88 -2.58 11.62 -0.89
C SER A 88 -1.12 11.31 -1.22
N PHE A 89 -0.88 10.58 -2.31
CA PHE A 89 0.43 10.10 -2.73
C PHE A 89 0.80 10.59 -4.14
N SER A 90 0.41 11.81 -4.49
CA SER A 90 0.68 12.40 -5.81
C SER A 90 2.16 12.41 -6.21
N ALA A 91 3.06 12.44 -5.24
CA ALA A 91 4.51 12.41 -5.46
C ALA A 91 5.08 11.00 -5.73
N TRP A 92 4.29 9.94 -5.56
CA TRP A 92 4.77 8.55 -5.67
C TRP A 92 3.90 7.71 -6.58
N THR A 93 4.48 7.20 -7.66
CA THR A 93 3.82 6.18 -8.49
C THR A 93 3.49 4.93 -7.67
N MET A 94 4.41 4.51 -6.79
CA MET A 94 4.19 3.50 -5.75
C MET A 94 5.27 3.61 -4.67
N GLY A 95 4.94 4.27 -3.56
CA GLY A 95 5.78 4.32 -2.36
C GLY A 95 5.90 2.94 -1.72
N PHE A 96 7.04 2.63 -1.13
CA PHE A 96 7.23 1.34 -0.45
C PHE A 96 7.89 1.47 0.91
N ALA A 97 7.28 0.82 1.90
CA ALA A 97 7.89 0.62 3.21
C ALA A 97 7.86 -0.88 3.55
N ARG A 98 9.03 -1.40 3.94
CA ARG A 98 9.14 -2.68 4.64
C ARG A 98 9.21 -2.36 6.13
N LEU A 99 8.34 -2.96 6.92
CA LEU A 99 8.39 -2.81 8.36
C LEU A 99 9.23 -3.92 8.98
N ASP A 100 10.22 -3.53 9.77
CA ASP A 100 10.86 -4.44 10.71
C ASP A 100 10.35 -4.23 12.15
N GLU A 101 10.91 -4.98 13.10
CA GLU A 101 10.52 -4.88 14.50
C GLU A 101 10.90 -3.55 15.15
N ALA A 102 12.04 -2.98 14.76
CA ALA A 102 12.50 -1.69 15.26
C ALA A 102 11.64 -0.54 14.73
N ASP A 103 11.15 -0.66 13.50
CA ASP A 103 10.20 0.29 12.91
C ASP A 103 8.86 0.30 13.64
N ARG A 104 8.32 -0.89 13.96
CA ARG A 104 7.04 -1.01 14.69
C ARG A 104 7.05 -0.28 16.02
N ALA A 105 8.12 -0.46 16.80
CA ALA A 105 8.26 0.14 18.12
C ALA A 105 8.31 1.67 18.09
N GLN A 106 8.71 2.26 16.96
CA GLN A 106 8.98 3.70 16.85
C GLN A 106 7.85 4.48 16.18
N ILE A 107 6.79 3.81 15.71
CA ILE A 107 5.72 4.48 14.97
C ILE A 107 4.48 4.56 15.86
N PRO A 108 4.15 5.76 16.38
CA PRO A 108 2.98 5.95 17.22
C PRO A 108 1.70 5.54 16.49
N GLY A 109 0.88 4.70 17.11
CA GLY A 109 -0.32 4.10 16.53
C GLY A 109 -0.07 2.80 15.75
N LEU A 110 1.16 2.51 15.30
CA LEU A 110 1.50 1.27 14.60
C LEU A 110 1.55 0.06 15.54
N ASN A 111 2.07 0.25 16.75
CA ASN A 111 1.93 -0.76 17.80
C ASN A 111 0.47 -1.05 18.15
N ASP A 112 -0.45 -0.10 18.02
CA ASP A 112 -1.88 -0.37 18.22
C ASP A 112 -2.51 -1.12 17.02
N PHE A 113 -1.93 -1.01 15.82
CA PHE A 113 -2.35 -1.75 14.63
C PHE A 113 -1.82 -3.19 14.60
N PHE A 114 -0.59 -3.43 15.09
CA PHE A 114 0.13 -4.70 14.96
C PHE A 114 0.44 -5.41 16.30
N GLY A 115 0.27 -4.73 17.44
CA GLY A 115 0.78 -5.14 18.76
C GLY A 115 -0.03 -6.21 19.48
N ALA A 116 -1.17 -6.65 18.94
CA ALA A 116 -1.99 -7.73 19.51
C ALA A 116 -2.05 -9.00 18.64
N GLY A 117 -1.13 -9.17 17.68
CA GLY A 117 -1.17 -10.30 16.75
C GLY A 117 -2.19 -10.15 15.61
N HIS A 118 -2.76 -8.95 15.44
CA HIS A 118 -3.59 -8.64 14.28
C HIS A 118 -2.71 -8.53 13.04
N ALA A 119 -2.95 -9.42 12.08
CA ALA A 119 -2.37 -9.33 10.75
C ALA A 119 -3.03 -8.17 9.97
N LEU A 120 -2.33 -7.62 8.97
CA LEU A 120 -2.85 -6.53 8.11
C LEU A 120 -4.22 -6.87 7.49
N ASN A 121 -4.54 -8.16 7.35
CA ASN A 121 -5.83 -8.67 6.86
C ASN A 121 -7.00 -8.53 7.86
N GLN A 122 -6.79 -8.00 9.06
CA GLN A 122 -7.83 -7.71 10.07
C GLN A 122 -8.00 -6.21 10.34
N ILE A 123 -7.43 -5.36 9.49
CA ILE A 123 -7.55 -3.90 9.62
C ILE A 123 -8.93 -3.45 9.13
N ASP A 124 -9.66 -2.75 9.99
CA ASP A 124 -10.90 -2.06 9.63
C ASP A 124 -10.64 -0.70 8.95
N GLY A 125 -11.69 -0.11 8.36
CA GLY A 125 -11.58 1.18 7.66
C GLY A 125 -11.09 2.34 8.53
N GLY A 126 -11.47 2.39 9.81
CA GLY A 126 -11.01 3.45 10.71
C GLY A 126 -9.51 3.38 10.96
N ARG A 127 -8.98 2.16 11.11
CA ARG A 127 -7.55 1.89 11.24
C ARG A 127 -6.79 2.18 9.95
N ALA A 128 -7.33 1.78 8.79
CA ALA A 128 -6.72 2.07 7.50
C ALA A 128 -6.58 3.58 7.23
N ARG A 129 -7.59 4.39 7.59
CA ARG A 129 -7.50 5.88 7.47
C ARG A 129 -6.40 6.46 8.35
N LYS A 130 -6.30 6.03 9.61
CA LYS A 130 -5.24 6.48 10.52
C LYS A 130 -3.84 6.12 10.00
N LEU A 131 -3.70 4.92 9.41
CA LEU A 131 -2.45 4.52 8.77
C LEU A 131 -2.14 5.43 7.58
N LEU A 132 -3.13 5.68 6.70
CA LEU A 132 -3.00 6.62 5.58
C LEU A 132 -2.56 8.02 6.02
N GLU A 133 -3.16 8.57 7.07
CA GLU A 133 -2.79 9.86 7.67
C GLU A 133 -1.37 9.86 8.22
N ALA A 134 -0.93 8.75 8.83
CA ALA A 134 0.43 8.62 9.32
C ALA A 134 1.47 8.60 8.20
N PHE A 135 1.16 7.96 7.08
CA PHE A 135 2.02 7.94 5.92
C PHE A 135 2.05 9.30 5.21
N SER A 136 0.88 9.90 4.95
CA SER A 136 0.78 11.18 4.22
C SER A 136 1.36 12.36 5.00
N ALA A 137 1.32 12.35 6.34
CA ALA A 137 1.90 13.39 7.18
C ALA A 137 3.44 13.38 7.24
N GLY A 138 4.12 12.63 6.37
CA GLY A 138 5.58 12.66 6.29
C GLY A 138 6.32 11.89 7.39
N ARG A 139 5.60 11.28 8.34
CA ARG A 139 6.21 10.55 9.49
C ARG A 139 7.08 9.36 9.04
N TRP A 140 6.87 8.88 7.81
CA TRP A 140 7.56 7.74 7.22
C TRP A 140 8.51 8.10 6.06
N HIS A 141 8.56 9.37 5.63
CA HIS A 141 9.41 9.81 4.50
C HIS A 141 10.88 9.46 4.68
N ARG A 142 11.35 9.30 5.92
CA ARG A 142 12.76 9.01 6.26
C ARG A 142 13.14 7.53 6.10
N ARG A 143 12.18 6.62 5.91
CA ARG A 143 12.39 5.15 5.84
C ARG A 143 11.71 4.45 4.65
N VAL A 144 10.81 5.12 3.94
CA VAL A 144 10.39 4.69 2.60
C VAL A 144 11.65 4.67 1.73
N GLN A 145 11.94 3.56 1.05
CA GLN A 145 12.96 3.55 0.01
C GLN A 145 12.43 4.35 -1.18
N VAL A 146 12.57 5.67 -1.08
CA VAL A 146 12.37 6.62 -2.16
C VAL A 146 13.61 6.53 -3.02
N SER A 147 13.60 5.60 -3.97
CA SER A 147 14.45 5.69 -5.15
C SER A 147 13.57 6.08 -6.33
N ASP A 148 12.94 7.26 -6.23
CA ASP A 148 12.61 8.04 -7.41
C ASP A 148 13.76 9.02 -7.63
N ALA A 149 14.87 8.50 -8.18
CA ALA A 149 15.79 9.33 -8.93
C ALA A 149 15.42 9.12 -10.41
N PRO A 150 14.98 10.16 -11.15
CA PRO A 150 15.01 10.09 -12.59
C PRO A 150 16.48 9.97 -13.00
N VAL A 151 16.80 8.98 -13.83
CA VAL A 151 18.04 9.01 -14.63
C VAL A 151 17.93 10.17 -15.61
#